data_AF-A0A1X7UWY7-F1
#
_entry.id   AF-A0A1X7UWY7-F1
#
_cell.length_a   1.000
_cell.length_b   1.000
_cell.length_c   1.000
_cell.angle_alpha   90.00
_cell.angle_beta   90.00
_cell.angle_gamma   90.00
#
_symmetry.space_group_name_H-M   'P 1'
#
loop_
_entity.id
_entity.type
_entity.pdbx_description
1 polymer ?
#
loop_
_entity_poly.entity_id
_entity_poly.type
_entity_poly.pdbx_seq_one_letter_code
_entity_poly.pdbx_strand_id
1 'polypeptide(L)'
;LPTGYGKSLIYGCLPLVYNSIRGLLPGTSIALVVCPLIALMKDQTERFRQLSIAAAYAGEPHVLLKRFVTGEFQLIFISPECLNNGRMWRSVFKSDLYQERLVAFIVDEAHLIKN
;
A
#
# COMPACT_ATOMS: atom_id res chain seq x y z
N LEU A 1 -9.93 10.24 -13.14
CA LEU A 1 -11.20 9.49 -12.91
C LEU A 1 -11.90 10.07 -11.68
N PRO A 2 -13.22 10.26 -11.68
CA PRO A 2 -13.96 10.72 -10.50
C PRO A 2 -14.02 9.66 -9.38
N THR A 3 -14.43 10.06 -8.18
CA THR A 3 -14.79 9.14 -7.08
C THR A 3 -15.89 8.18 -7.54
N GLY A 4 -15.80 6.90 -7.17
CA GLY A 4 -16.76 5.85 -7.57
C GLY A 4 -16.44 5.12 -8.88
N TYR A 5 -15.49 5.59 -9.70
CA TYR A 5 -15.17 4.97 -11.01
C TYR A 5 -14.14 3.82 -10.96
N GLY A 6 -13.99 3.15 -9.82
CA GLY A 6 -13.17 1.93 -9.74
C GLY A 6 -11.65 2.13 -9.79
N LYS A 7 -11.14 3.36 -9.64
CA LYS A 7 -9.68 3.65 -9.53
C LYS A 7 -8.96 2.72 -8.56
N SER A 8 -9.61 2.44 -7.43
CA SER A 8 -9.07 1.58 -6.38
C SER A 8 -8.79 0.17 -6.85
N LEU A 9 -9.65 -0.42 -7.68
CA LEU A 9 -9.40 -1.74 -8.26
C LEU A 9 -8.15 -1.74 -9.15
N ILE A 10 -7.94 -0.68 -9.92
CA ILE A 10 -6.85 -0.61 -10.89
C ILE A 10 -5.49 -0.61 -10.16
N TYR A 11 -5.31 0.24 -9.15
CA TYR A 11 -4.04 0.25 -8.41
C TYR A 11 -3.92 -0.92 -7.42
N GLY A 12 -5.03 -1.40 -6.85
CA GLY A 12 -5.01 -2.51 -5.91
C GLY A 12 -4.64 -3.85 -6.54
N CYS A 13 -5.01 -4.07 -7.81
CA CYS A 13 -4.64 -5.28 -8.56
C CYS A 13 -3.22 -5.24 -9.13
N LEU A 14 -2.56 -4.08 -9.12
CA LEU A 14 -1.24 -3.90 -9.72
C LEU A 14 -0.18 -4.91 -9.22
N PRO A 15 0.03 -5.13 -7.91
CA PRO A 15 1.01 -6.12 -7.46
C PRO A 15 0.67 -7.56 -7.92
N LEU A 16 -0.62 -7.90 -8.04
CA LEU A 16 -1.06 -9.21 -8.53
C LEU A 16 -0.74 -9.39 -10.01
N VAL A 17 -1.07 -8.38 -10.82
CA VAL A 17 -0.80 -8.38 -12.26
C VAL A 17 0.71 -8.39 -12.53
N TYR A 18 1.49 -7.63 -11.74
CA TYR A 18 2.94 -7.62 -11.84
C TYR A 18 3.53 -9.01 -11.59
N ASN A 19 3.08 -9.71 -10.54
CA ASN A 19 3.53 -11.09 -10.27
C ASN A 19 3.23 -12.01 -11.45
N SER A 20 2.02 -11.95 -12.00
CA SER A 20 1.58 -12.78 -13.13
C SER A 20 2.42 -12.56 -14.38
N ILE A 21 2.63 -11.29 -14.77
CA ILE A 21 3.40 -10.93 -15.97
C ILE A 21 4.89 -11.33 -15.83
N ARG A 22 5.42 -11.27 -14.60
CA ARG A 22 6.85 -11.54 -14.32
C ARG A 22 7.12 -13.00 -13.93
N GLY A 23 6.11 -13.86 -13.88
CA GLY A 23 6.25 -15.25 -13.45
C GLY A 23 6.69 -15.39 -11.99
N LEU A 24 6.37 -14.41 -11.13
CA LEU A 24 6.72 -14.43 -9.72
C LEU A 24 5.65 -15.16 -8.90
N LEU A 25 6.04 -15.67 -7.74
CA LEU A 25 5.11 -16.28 -6.80
C LEU A 25 4.04 -15.26 -6.35
N PRO A 26 2.76 -15.66 -6.24
CA PRO A 26 1.72 -14.80 -5.70
C PRO A 26 2.09 -14.24 -4.32
N GLY A 27 1.75 -12.97 -4.06
CA GLY A 27 2.04 -12.31 -2.79
C GLY A 27 3.48 -11.84 -2.60
N THR A 28 4.31 -11.88 -3.64
CA THR A 28 5.69 -11.38 -3.55
C THR A 28 5.81 -9.87 -3.71
N SER A 29 5.08 -9.29 -4.65
CA SER A 29 5.11 -7.85 -4.89
C SER A 29 4.27 -7.05 -3.89
N ILE A 30 4.79 -5.88 -3.53
CA ILE A 30 4.21 -4.91 -2.61
C ILE A 30 3.92 -3.63 -3.40
N ALA A 31 2.77 -3.01 -3.15
CA ALA A 31 2.46 -1.66 -3.60
C ALA A 31 2.12 -0.76 -2.40
N LEU A 32 2.69 0.44 -2.42
CA LEU A 32 2.47 1.47 -1.41
C LEU A 32 1.49 2.51 -1.95
N VAL A 33 0.42 2.77 -1.20
CA VAL A 33 -0.62 3.73 -1.54
C VAL A 33 -0.59 4.87 -0.52
N VAL A 34 -0.22 6.06 -0.97
CA VAL A 34 -0.29 7.28 -0.17
C VAL A 34 -1.72 7.83 -0.23
N CYS A 35 -2.38 7.94 0.91
CA CYS A 35 -3.77 8.38 1.01
C CYS A 35 -3.91 9.46 2.11
N PRO A 36 -4.60 10.58 1.86
CA PRO A 36 -4.67 11.70 2.81
C PRO A 36 -5.60 11.45 4.01
N LEU A 37 -6.55 10.52 3.91
CA LEU A 37 -7.59 10.32 4.93
C LEU A 37 -7.52 8.90 5.50
N ILE A 38 -7.40 8.79 6.82
CA ILE A 38 -7.40 7.50 7.54
C ILE A 38 -8.70 6.72 7.28
N ALA A 39 -9.84 7.40 7.19
CA ALA A 39 -11.12 6.76 6.88
C ALA A 39 -11.07 6.04 5.53
N LEU A 40 -10.49 6.66 4.50
CA LEU A 40 -10.30 6.03 3.20
C LEU A 40 -9.31 4.87 3.27
N MET A 41 -8.21 5.03 4.01
CA MET A 41 -7.23 3.94 4.21
C MET A 41 -7.90 2.70 4.84
N LYS A 42 -8.78 2.89 5.83
CA LYS A 42 -9.55 1.83 6.48
C LYS A 42 -10.50 1.15 5.50
N ASP A 43 -11.36 1.92 4.84
CA ASP A 43 -12.36 1.37 3.91
C ASP A 43 -11.70 0.57 2.77
N GLN A 44 -10.59 1.09 2.22
CA GLN A 44 -9.84 0.41 1.17
C GLN A 44 -9.17 -0.86 1.67
N THR A 45 -8.57 -0.83 2.86
CA THR A 45 -7.94 -2.00 3.48
C THR A 45 -8.96 -3.12 3.69
N GLU A 46 -10.14 -2.81 4.24
CA GLU A 46 -11.22 -3.77 4.45
C GLU A 46 -11.70 -4.37 3.13
N ARG A 47 -11.89 -3.54 2.10
CA ARG A 47 -12.28 -3.97 0.76
C ARG A 47 -11.28 -4.95 0.14
N PHE A 48 -9.97 -4.68 0.22
CA PHE A 48 -8.97 -5.59 -0.34
C PHE A 48 -8.82 -6.88 0.45
N ARG A 49 -9.03 -6.85 1.77
CA ARG A 49 -9.07 -8.07 2.60
C ARG A 49 -10.25 -8.97 2.24
N GLN A 50 -11.40 -8.40 1.90
CA GLN A 50 -12.55 -9.17 1.39
C GLN A 50 -12.24 -9.89 0.07
N LEU A 51 -11.27 -9.40 -0.70
CA LEU A 51 -10.76 -10.01 -1.92
C LEU A 51 -9.55 -10.95 -1.65
N SER A 52 -9.30 -11.30 -0.39
CA SER A 52 -8.17 -12.13 0.04
C SER A 52 -6.79 -11.55 -0.28
N ILE A 53 -6.70 -10.22 -0.46
CA ILE A 53 -5.43 -9.52 -0.64
C ILE A 53 -4.93 -9.07 0.73
N ALA A 54 -3.66 -9.40 1.03
CA ALA A 54 -3.02 -8.99 2.27
C ALA A 54 -2.80 -7.47 2.26
N ALA A 55 -3.70 -6.73 2.89
CA ALA A 55 -3.67 -5.28 2.98
C ALA A 55 -3.60 -4.82 4.44
N ALA A 56 -2.91 -3.71 4.69
CA ALA A 56 -2.90 -3.01 5.97
C ALA A 56 -2.61 -1.52 5.78
N TYR A 57 -2.91 -0.72 6.80
CA TYR A 57 -2.58 0.69 6.80
C TYR A 57 -1.67 1.09 7.96
N ALA A 58 -0.83 2.09 7.74
CA ALA A 58 0.09 2.61 8.75
C ALA A 58 -0.69 3.12 9.97
N GLY A 59 -0.38 2.58 11.16
CA GLY A 59 -1.09 2.94 12.40
C GLY A 59 -2.38 2.16 12.63
N GLU A 60 -2.66 1.12 11.84
CA GLU A 60 -3.81 0.25 12.03
C GLU A 60 -3.82 -0.41 13.42
N PRO A 61 -4.92 -0.29 14.20
CA PRO A 61 -5.04 -0.95 15.49
C PRO A 61 -4.86 -2.46 15.36
N HIS A 62 -4.18 -3.06 16.34
CA HIS A 62 -3.95 -4.52 16.41
C HIS A 62 -3.08 -5.12 15.29
N VAL A 63 -2.59 -4.34 14.33
CA VAL A 63 -1.57 -4.80 13.38
C VAL A 63 -0.19 -4.48 13.92
N LEU A 64 0.57 -5.54 14.22
CA LEU A 64 1.94 -5.39 14.72
C LEU A 64 2.84 -4.79 13.65
N LEU A 65 3.62 -3.78 14.06
CA LEU A 65 4.56 -3.11 13.17
C LEU A 65 5.54 -4.08 12.49
N LYS A 66 5.95 -5.12 13.21
CA LYS A 66 6.84 -6.18 12.71
C LYS A 66 6.34 -6.78 11.38
N ARG A 67 5.03 -6.87 11.16
CA ARG A 67 4.42 -7.42 9.95
C ARG A 67 4.67 -6.56 8.70
N PHE A 68 4.78 -5.25 8.89
CA PHE A 68 5.24 -4.35 7.83
C PHE A 68 6.72 -4.59 7.54
N VAL A 69 7.56 -4.70 8.58
CA VAL A 69 9.00 -4.94 8.41
C VAL A 69 9.28 -6.26 7.67
N THR A 70 8.51 -7.31 7.95
CA THR A 70 8.64 -8.64 7.31
C THR A 70 8.00 -8.71 5.93
N GLY A 71 7.34 -7.65 5.45
CA GLY A 71 6.74 -7.62 4.11
C GLY A 71 5.56 -8.57 3.94
N GLU A 72 4.72 -8.73 4.98
CA GLU A 72 3.54 -9.61 4.95
C GLU A 72 2.35 -9.05 4.16
N PHE A 73 2.40 -7.78 3.76
CA PHE A 73 1.32 -7.09 3.07
C PHE A 73 1.69 -6.78 1.63
N GLN A 74 0.76 -7.09 0.71
CA GLN A 74 0.84 -6.76 -0.71
C GLN A 74 0.39 -5.33 -0.97
N LEU A 75 -0.53 -4.81 -0.17
CA LEU A 75 -1.02 -3.43 -0.24
C LEU A 75 -0.80 -2.74 1.10
N ILE A 76 -0.04 -1.67 1.09
CA ILE A 76 0.21 -0.84 2.27
C ILE A 76 -0.35 0.54 2.01
N PHE A 77 -1.27 0.98 2.87
CA PHE A 77 -1.77 2.37 2.84
C PHE A 77 -1.02 3.21 3.87
N ILE A 78 -0.59 4.41 3.49
CA ILE A 78 0.14 5.32 4.38
C ILE A 78 -0.30 6.76 4.17
N SER A 79 -0.36 7.56 5.23
CA SER A 79 -0.60 9.01 5.07
C SER A 79 0.69 9.75 4.70
N PRO A 80 0.61 10.91 4.01
CA PRO A 80 1.77 11.75 3.73
C PRO A 80 2.56 12.11 5.00
N GLU A 81 1.87 12.38 6.10
CA GLU A 81 2.45 12.74 7.39
C GLU A 81 3.23 11.57 7.99
N CYS A 82 2.69 10.35 7.94
CA CYS A 82 3.38 9.14 8.37
C CYS A 82 4.65 8.88 7.55
N LEU A 83 4.59 9.10 6.24
CA LEU A 83 5.73 8.94 5.35
C LEU A 83 6.84 9.98 5.62
N ASN A 84 6.46 11.23 5.89
CA ASN A 84 7.42 12.32 6.10
C ASN A 84 8.01 12.35 7.51
N ASN A 85 7.23 12.05 8.54
CA ASN A 85 7.66 12.15 9.94
C ASN A 85 8.16 10.81 10.50
N GLY A 86 7.89 9.68 9.83
CA GLY A 86 8.29 8.36 10.29
C GLY A 86 9.72 7.98 9.88
N ARG A 87 10.72 8.21 10.75
CA ARG A 87 12.08 7.61 10.58
C ARG A 87 12.00 6.10 10.35
N MET A 88 11.06 5.44 11.01
CA MET A 88 10.80 4.02 10.88
C MET A 88 10.33 3.65 9.47
N TRP A 89 9.32 4.34 8.90
CA TRP A 89 8.82 4.04 7.55
C TRP A 89 9.90 4.24 6.48
N ARG A 90 10.75 5.27 6.63
CA ARG A 90 11.93 5.44 5.79
C ARG A 90 12.89 4.25 5.88
N SER A 91 13.11 3.69 7.07
CA SER A 91 13.94 2.49 7.24
C SER A 91 13.31 1.24 6.61
N VAL A 92 12.00 1.06 6.76
CA VAL A 92 11.27 -0.05 6.16
C VAL A 92 11.40 -0.01 4.65
N PHE A 93 11.09 1.13 4.03
CA PHE A 93 11.14 1.26 2.57
C PHE A 93 12.55 1.23 1.98
N LYS A 94 13.59 1.54 2.77
CA LYS A 94 15.00 1.40 2.37
C LYS A 94 15.58 0.00 2.58
N SER A 95 14.87 -0.91 3.23
CA SER A 95 15.36 -2.28 3.43
C SER A 95 15.43 -3.04 2.11
N ASP A 96 16.37 -3.97 1.99
CA ASP A 96 16.57 -4.79 0.79
C ASP A 96 15.26 -5.48 0.35
N LEU A 97 14.50 -6.00 1.32
CA LEU A 97 13.19 -6.61 1.08
C LEU A 97 12.25 -5.68 0.31
N TYR A 98 12.16 -4.42 0.72
CA TYR A 98 11.28 -3.44 0.07
C TYR A 98 11.88 -2.93 -1.23
N GLN A 99 13.20 -2.78 -1.32
CA GLN A 99 13.86 -2.42 -2.58
C GLN A 99 13.65 -3.48 -3.67
N GLU A 100 13.55 -4.76 -3.30
CA GLU A 100 13.29 -5.86 -4.22
C GLU A 100 11.80 -6.04 -4.55
N ARG A 101 10.91 -5.85 -3.56
CA ARG A 101 9.49 -6.22 -3.67
C ARG A 101 8.54 -5.06 -3.93
N LEU A 102 8.95 -3.81 -3.70
CA LEU A 102 8.08 -2.65 -3.92
C LEU A 102 8.01 -2.32 -5.42
N VAL A 103 6.88 -2.60 -6.05
CA VAL A 103 6.70 -2.47 -7.51
C VAL A 103 5.92 -1.22 -7.92
N ALA A 104 5.23 -0.59 -6.98
CA ALA A 104 4.47 0.62 -7.24
C ALA A 104 4.38 1.53 -6.03
N PHE A 105 4.41 2.83 -6.33
CA PHE A 105 4.10 3.92 -5.41
C PHE A 105 2.93 4.69 -6.00
N ILE A 106 1.77 4.62 -5.34
CA ILE A 106 0.52 5.21 -5.79
C ILE A 106 0.19 6.38 -4.87
N VAL A 107 -0.21 7.50 -5.47
CA VAL A 107 -0.70 8.66 -4.72
C VAL A 107 -2.18 8.82 -5.01
N ASP A 108 -3.01 8.53 -4.01
CA ASP A 108 -4.44 8.74 -4.08
C ASP A 108 -4.78 10.21 -3.76
N GLU A 109 -5.84 10.72 -4.39
CA GLU A 109 -6.24 12.12 -4.32
C GLU A 109 -5.10 13.13 -4.55
N ALA A 110 -4.23 12.83 -5.53
CA ALA A 110 -3.11 13.69 -5.92
C ALA A 110 -3.52 15.14 -6.25
N HIS A 111 -4.80 15.38 -6.55
CA HIS A 111 -5.36 16.72 -6.75
C HIS A 111 -5.35 17.61 -5.49
N LEU A 112 -5.17 17.02 -4.30
CA LEU A 112 -5.00 17.73 -3.04
C LEU A 112 -3.56 18.22 -2.81
N ILE A 113 -2.61 17.76 -3.62
CA ILE A 113 -1.24 18.26 -3.61
C ILE A 113 -1.25 19.64 -4.27
N LYS A 114 -0.96 20.68 -3.48
CA LYS A 114 -0.77 22.04 -3.96
C LYS A 114 0.71 22.42 -3.79
N ASN A 115 1.26 23.09 -4.79
CA ASN A 115 2.61 23.67 -4.77
C ASN A 115 2.68 24.85 -3.80
#